data_AF-A0A5M8SV00-F1
#
_entry.id   AF-A0A5M8SV00-F1
#
_cell.length_a   1.000
_cell.length_b   1.000
_cell.length_c   1.000
_cell.angle_alpha   90.00
_cell.angle_beta   90.00
_cell.angle_gamma   90.00
#
_symmetry.space_group_name_H-M   'P 1'
#
loop_
_entity.id
_entity.type
_entity.pdbx_description
1 polymer ?
#
loop_
_entity_poly.entity_id
_entity_poly.type
_entity_poly.pdbx_seq_one_letter_code
_entity_poly.pdbx_strand_id
1 'polypeptide(L)'
;MAVRRAVSSGLLTYLRWLRLCRLILLVRKRVARQASAKLRSINLGPGGRMLRNSLLRVALTQWGGVSALLLALVPFPVQAPEPLVRGLDHIPVVVRDLDRAEADFRALGFVLKPGRLHGDGIRNGHVKFPDGTEIELITATTANDELASEYLARMKSGEGPVYFGLYAPDREAVAKRLTEAGTPAQDESGSFTFPATSALHPLFLGQRNKTSTDKPEYFAHRNGATRLSALWVRDSPELRQALTALGVALTPTGSCGPPGVAAEIRASLPEGDLYLVRPGSASVIAARVEVRGLSALKAVLDEAKVQTKIDKRCGREAVWVAPAVAHGIWLGFAEAEGTAPTEAASHPR
;
A
#
# COMPACT_ATOMS: atom_id res chain seq x y z
N MET A 1 12.54 22.69 1.85
CA MET A 1 13.81 22.53 2.60
C MET A 1 13.71 21.61 3.85
N ALA A 2 12.53 21.39 4.43
CA ALA A 2 12.36 20.53 5.61
C ALA A 2 12.49 19.01 5.34
N VAL A 3 12.20 18.54 4.12
CA VAL A 3 12.22 17.09 3.79
C VAL A 3 13.63 16.52 3.66
N ARG A 4 14.62 17.30 3.20
CA ARG A 4 16.04 16.89 3.25
C ARG A 4 16.54 16.73 4.70
N ARG A 5 15.90 17.33 5.70
CA ARG A 5 16.30 17.18 7.11
C ARG A 5 15.84 15.85 7.74
N ALA A 6 14.75 15.23 7.27
CA ALA A 6 14.20 14.01 7.89
C ALA A 6 14.92 12.72 7.43
N VAL A 7 15.24 12.58 6.14
CA VAL A 7 16.05 11.44 5.66
C VAL A 7 17.51 11.59 6.12
N SER A 8 18.01 12.84 6.16
CA SER A 8 19.33 13.12 6.72
C SER A 8 19.39 12.88 8.22
N SER A 9 18.31 13.07 8.99
CA SER A 9 18.33 12.84 10.44
C SER A 9 18.45 11.35 10.76
N GLY A 10 17.74 10.46 10.05
CA GLY A 10 17.86 9.01 10.26
C GLY A 10 19.28 8.49 9.96
N LEU A 11 19.84 8.86 8.81
CA LEU A 11 21.19 8.44 8.42
C LEU A 11 22.30 9.10 9.27
N LEU A 12 22.16 10.37 9.65
CA LEU A 12 23.09 11.00 10.60
C LEU A 12 23.05 10.31 11.96
N THR A 13 21.87 9.90 12.41
CA THR A 13 21.71 9.24 13.71
C THR A 13 22.38 7.87 13.68
N TYR A 14 22.22 7.11 12.59
CA TYR A 14 22.89 5.83 12.39
C TYR A 14 24.43 5.97 12.29
N LEU A 15 24.94 6.96 11.54
CA LEU A 15 26.38 7.19 11.41
C LEU A 15 27.01 7.71 12.72
N ARG A 16 26.29 8.54 13.48
CA ARG A 16 26.72 8.96 14.83
C ARG A 16 26.74 7.77 15.80
N TRP A 17 25.79 6.85 15.68
CA TRP A 17 25.73 5.61 16.44
C TRP A 17 26.95 4.69 16.15
N LEU A 18 27.27 4.45 14.87
CA LEU A 18 28.45 3.66 14.50
C LEU A 18 29.77 4.28 15.01
N ARG A 19 29.89 5.61 14.98
CA ARG A 19 31.05 6.32 15.55
C ARG A 19 31.13 6.18 17.07
N LEU A 20 30.00 6.24 17.77
CA LEU A 20 29.95 6.04 19.22
C LEU A 20 30.32 4.61 19.61
N CYS A 21 29.80 3.59 18.92
CA CYS A 21 30.17 2.19 19.15
C CYS A 21 31.68 1.95 18.92
N ARG A 22 32.24 2.54 17.85
CA ARG A 22 33.68 2.45 17.56
C ARG A 22 34.51 3.15 18.64
N LEU A 23 34.06 4.30 19.15
CA LEU A 23 34.73 5.02 20.23
C LEU A 23 34.71 4.21 21.54
N ILE A 24 33.57 3.62 21.91
CA ILE A 24 33.43 2.77 23.10
C ILE A 24 34.38 1.56 23.02
N LEU A 25 34.44 0.89 21.87
CA LEU A 25 35.37 -0.23 21.64
C LEU A 25 36.84 0.21 21.73
N LEU A 26 37.18 1.39 21.22
CA LEU A 26 38.54 1.94 21.30
C LEU A 26 38.94 2.30 22.74
N VAL A 27 38.04 2.95 23.50
CA VAL A 27 38.26 3.27 24.92
C VAL A 27 38.45 1.98 25.73
N ARG A 28 37.60 0.97 25.51
CA ARG A 28 37.74 -0.35 26.16
C ARG A 28 39.09 -1.00 25.87
N LYS A 29 39.53 -0.98 24.60
CA LYS A 29 40.86 -1.49 24.21
C LYS A 29 42.01 -0.69 24.85
N ARG A 30 41.88 0.64 24.97
CA ARG A 30 42.92 1.50 25.56
C ARG A 30 43.04 1.29 27.07
N VAL A 31 41.92 1.24 27.79
CA VAL A 31 41.92 1.02 29.24
C VAL A 31 42.42 -0.39 29.57
N ALA A 32 42.01 -1.43 28.84
CA ALA A 32 42.52 -2.78 29.03
C ALA A 32 44.05 -2.87 28.84
N ARG A 33 44.59 -2.15 27.85
CA ARG A 33 46.04 -2.04 27.65
C ARG A 33 46.74 -1.30 28.78
N GLN A 34 46.18 -0.18 29.25
CA GLN A 34 46.75 0.60 30.36
C GLN A 34 46.74 -0.19 31.68
N ALA A 35 45.64 -0.90 31.97
CA ALA A 35 45.53 -1.78 33.13
C ALA A 35 46.54 -2.95 33.05
N SER A 36 46.68 -3.59 31.88
CA SER A 36 47.67 -4.65 31.68
C SER A 36 49.11 -4.16 31.83
N ALA A 37 49.43 -2.97 31.31
CA ALA A 37 50.76 -2.37 31.45
C ALA A 37 51.11 -2.05 32.90
N LYS A 38 50.18 -1.42 33.64
CA LYS A 38 50.37 -1.06 35.06
C LYS A 38 50.46 -2.27 35.99
N LEU A 39 49.80 -3.39 35.66
CA LEU A 39 49.91 -4.65 36.41
C LEU A 39 51.21 -5.41 36.09
N ARG A 40 51.81 -5.21 34.92
CA ARG A 40 53.10 -5.80 34.55
C ARG A 40 54.29 -5.10 35.20
N SER A 41 54.16 -3.82 35.56
CA SER A 41 55.22 -3.04 36.23
C SER A 41 55.32 -3.30 37.74
N ILE A 42 54.38 -4.05 38.34
CA ILE A 42 54.43 -4.41 39.76
C ILE A 42 55.26 -5.69 39.91
N ASN A 43 56.44 -5.57 40.50
CA ASN A 43 57.36 -6.68 40.72
C ASN A 43 56.90 -7.49 41.94
N LEU A 44 56.17 -8.58 41.69
CA LEU A 44 55.70 -9.48 42.74
C LEU A 44 56.61 -10.71 42.77
N GLY A 45 57.14 -11.04 43.95
CA GLY A 45 57.97 -12.23 44.16
C GLY A 45 57.28 -13.56 43.81
N PRO A 46 57.96 -14.70 44.00
CA PRO A 46 57.54 -16.01 43.48
C PRO A 46 56.09 -16.44 43.82
N GLY A 47 55.53 -15.97 44.94
CA GLY A 47 54.14 -16.24 45.36
C GLY A 47 53.05 -15.33 44.77
N GLY A 48 53.39 -14.25 44.07
CA GLY A 48 52.40 -13.22 43.68
C GLY A 48 51.69 -13.41 42.33
N ARG A 49 52.04 -14.44 41.54
CA ARG A 49 51.43 -14.68 40.22
C ARG A 49 49.95 -15.07 40.30
N MET A 50 49.55 -15.83 41.33
CA MET A 50 48.15 -16.22 41.54
C MET A 50 47.28 -15.02 41.92
N LEU A 51 47.76 -14.15 42.82
CA LEU A 51 47.02 -12.95 43.26
C LEU A 51 46.80 -11.95 42.09
N ARG A 52 47.80 -11.82 41.19
CA ARG A 52 47.71 -10.96 40.00
C ARG A 52 46.63 -11.42 39.02
N ASN A 53 46.49 -12.73 38.81
CA ASN A 53 45.49 -13.29 37.89
C ASN A 53 44.06 -13.17 38.45
N SER A 54 43.90 -13.28 39.78
CA SER A 54 42.60 -13.08 40.44
C SER A 54 42.14 -11.62 40.39
N LEU A 55 43.03 -10.65 40.62
CA LEU A 55 42.71 -9.22 40.54
C LEU A 55 42.36 -8.77 39.11
N LEU A 56 43.04 -9.33 38.09
CA LEU A 56 42.69 -9.11 36.68
C LEU A 56 41.28 -9.61 36.33
N ARG A 57 40.89 -10.77 36.87
CA ARG A 57 39.53 -11.33 36.67
C ARG A 57 38.46 -10.45 37.31
N VAL A 58 38.68 -9.94 38.52
CA VAL A 58 37.74 -9.06 39.23
C VAL A 58 37.58 -7.69 38.54
N ALA A 59 38.68 -7.10 38.06
CA ALA A 59 38.63 -5.83 37.33
C ALA A 59 37.91 -5.96 35.98
N LEU A 60 38.05 -7.10 35.30
CA LEU A 60 37.37 -7.39 34.03
C LEU A 60 35.86 -7.69 34.22
N THR A 61 35.46 -8.32 35.33
CA THR A 61 34.03 -8.59 35.62
C THR A 61 33.28 -7.34 36.08
N GLN A 62 33.88 -6.47 36.90
CA GLN A 62 33.22 -5.21 37.31
C GLN A 62 33.02 -4.22 36.14
N TRP A 63 33.88 -4.23 35.11
CA TRP A 63 33.69 -3.41 33.91
C TRP A 63 32.75 -4.05 32.86
N GLY A 64 32.56 -5.37 32.92
CA GLY A 64 31.53 -6.07 32.15
C GLY A 64 30.11 -5.64 32.54
N GLY A 65 29.87 -5.41 33.84
CA GLY A 65 28.57 -4.95 34.36
C GLY A 65 28.19 -3.54 33.89
N VAL A 66 29.13 -2.59 33.86
CA VAL A 66 28.87 -1.21 33.38
C VAL A 66 28.59 -1.16 31.88
N SER A 67 29.20 -2.06 31.08
CA SER A 67 28.94 -2.16 29.64
C SER A 67 27.58 -2.81 29.33
N ALA A 68 27.14 -3.77 30.14
CA ALA A 68 25.81 -4.37 30.01
C ALA A 68 24.69 -3.39 30.40
N LEU A 69 24.92 -2.55 31.42
CA LEU A 69 23.96 -1.54 31.87
C LEU A 69 23.78 -0.40 30.85
N LEU A 70 24.84 -0.02 30.12
CA LEU A 70 24.76 0.99 29.05
C LEU A 70 24.13 0.45 27.74
N LEU A 71 24.21 -0.86 27.49
CA LEU A 71 23.49 -1.51 26.37
C LEU A 71 22.00 -1.72 26.65
N ALA A 72 21.60 -1.82 27.92
CA ALA A 72 20.20 -1.96 28.33
C ALA A 72 19.38 -0.65 28.25
N LEU A 73 20.05 0.50 28.10
CA LEU A 73 19.42 1.83 27.97
C LEU A 73 19.26 2.28 26.51
N VAL A 74 19.52 1.41 25.53
CA VAL A 74 19.25 1.71 24.14
C VAL A 74 17.75 1.46 23.92
N PRO A 75 16.91 2.49 23.69
CA PRO A 75 15.53 2.25 23.30
C PRO A 75 15.57 1.47 21.99
N PHE A 76 15.10 0.22 22.02
CA PHE A 76 14.75 -0.46 20.79
C PHE A 76 13.78 0.46 20.05
N PRO A 77 13.97 0.70 18.74
CA PRO A 77 12.97 1.43 17.99
C PRO A 77 11.67 0.66 18.15
N VAL A 78 10.73 1.24 18.92
CA VAL A 78 9.36 0.74 18.98
C VAL A 78 8.86 0.86 17.56
N GLN A 79 8.77 -0.27 16.87
CA GLN A 79 8.21 -0.32 15.54
C GLN A 79 6.79 0.20 15.67
N ALA A 80 6.47 1.26 14.91
CA ALA A 80 5.11 1.77 14.89
C ALA A 80 4.17 0.60 14.57
N PRO A 81 3.03 0.48 15.26
CA PRO A 81 2.07 -0.59 14.97
C PRO A 81 1.71 -0.54 13.49
N GLU A 82 1.65 -1.71 12.86
CA GLU A 82 1.29 -1.80 11.45
C GLU A 82 -0.11 -1.19 11.22
N PRO A 83 -0.34 -0.53 10.06
CA PRO A 83 -1.63 0.06 9.78
C PRO A 83 -2.72 -1.03 9.76
N LEU A 84 -3.89 -0.68 10.30
CA LEU A 84 -5.06 -1.56 10.30
C LEU A 84 -5.62 -1.74 8.89
N VAL A 85 -5.44 -0.74 8.03
CA VAL A 85 -5.65 -0.86 6.59
C VAL A 85 -4.39 -1.39 5.92
N ARG A 86 -4.49 -2.58 5.33
CA ARG A 86 -3.39 -3.28 4.69
C ARG A 86 -3.26 -2.95 3.22
N GLY A 87 -4.37 -2.71 2.51
CA GLY A 87 -4.35 -2.60 1.06
C GLY A 87 -5.63 -2.07 0.46
N LEU A 88 -5.64 -2.01 -0.86
CA LEU A 88 -6.86 -1.84 -1.64
C LEU A 88 -7.64 -3.16 -1.62
N ASP A 89 -8.96 -3.11 -1.63
CA ASP A 89 -9.78 -4.31 -1.82
C ASP A 89 -10.35 -4.34 -3.24
N HIS A 90 -11.43 -3.59 -3.48
CA HIS A 90 -12.05 -3.54 -4.81
C HIS A 90 -12.69 -2.21 -5.15
N ILE A 91 -13.04 -2.02 -6.42
CA ILE A 91 -13.78 -0.86 -6.91
C ILE A 91 -15.03 -1.28 -7.70
N PRO A 92 -16.23 -0.98 -7.17
CA PRO A 92 -17.46 -1.08 -7.95
C PRO A 92 -17.58 0.05 -8.97
N VAL A 93 -17.67 -0.31 -10.25
CA VAL A 93 -17.85 0.56 -11.40
C VAL A 93 -19.26 0.35 -11.94
N VAL A 94 -20.11 1.36 -11.74
CA VAL A 94 -21.50 1.33 -12.20
C VAL A 94 -21.53 1.53 -13.71
N VAL A 95 -22.10 0.55 -14.42
CA VAL A 95 -22.19 0.49 -15.89
C VAL A 95 -23.64 0.38 -16.35
N ARG A 96 -23.95 0.96 -17.50
CA ARG A 96 -25.30 1.00 -18.07
C ARG A 96 -25.70 -0.33 -18.68
N ASP A 97 -24.74 -0.96 -19.35
CA ASP A 97 -24.89 -2.24 -20.04
C ASP A 97 -23.72 -3.11 -19.62
N LEU A 98 -24.02 -4.08 -18.74
CA LEU A 98 -23.00 -4.98 -18.20
C LEU A 98 -22.36 -5.83 -19.29
N ASP A 99 -23.14 -6.31 -20.26
CA ASP A 99 -22.66 -7.22 -21.29
C ASP A 99 -21.70 -6.48 -22.23
N ARG A 100 -22.02 -5.23 -22.57
CA ARG A 100 -21.11 -4.33 -23.29
C ARG A 100 -19.86 -4.02 -22.46
N ALA A 101 -20.01 -3.67 -21.19
CA ALA A 101 -18.87 -3.32 -20.35
C ALA A 101 -17.90 -4.48 -20.15
N GLU A 102 -18.41 -5.70 -19.99
CA GLU A 102 -17.57 -6.88 -19.95
C GLU A 102 -16.85 -7.12 -21.29
N ALA A 103 -17.51 -6.89 -22.44
CA ALA A 103 -16.86 -6.99 -23.74
C ALA A 103 -15.73 -5.96 -23.91
N ASP A 104 -15.96 -4.72 -23.50
CA ASP A 104 -14.97 -3.64 -23.54
C ASP A 104 -13.78 -3.97 -22.61
N PHE A 105 -14.02 -4.47 -21.40
CA PHE A 105 -12.95 -4.92 -20.50
C PHE A 105 -12.21 -6.17 -21.01
N ARG A 106 -12.90 -7.11 -21.70
CA ARG A 106 -12.23 -8.22 -22.40
C ARG A 106 -11.31 -7.72 -23.52
N ALA A 107 -11.72 -6.68 -24.25
CA ALA A 107 -10.88 -6.04 -25.27
C ALA A 107 -9.63 -5.37 -24.66
N LEU A 108 -9.72 -4.88 -23.41
CA LEU A 108 -8.56 -4.42 -22.63
C LEU A 108 -7.66 -5.58 -22.14
N GLY A 109 -8.00 -6.83 -22.42
CA GLY A 109 -7.22 -8.02 -22.10
C GLY A 109 -7.53 -8.67 -20.76
N PHE A 110 -8.62 -8.25 -20.09
CA PHE A 110 -9.06 -8.90 -18.86
C PHE A 110 -9.83 -10.18 -19.13
N VAL A 111 -9.84 -11.05 -18.12
CA VAL A 111 -10.76 -12.18 -18.03
C VAL A 111 -11.78 -11.81 -16.97
N LEU A 112 -13.06 -12.01 -17.28
CA LEU A 112 -14.17 -11.67 -16.40
C LEU A 112 -14.72 -12.94 -15.77
N LYS A 113 -14.79 -12.95 -14.44
CA LYS A 113 -15.56 -13.91 -13.68
C LYS A 113 -17.01 -13.43 -13.63
N PRO A 114 -17.98 -14.25 -14.08
CA PRO A 114 -19.39 -13.91 -13.94
C PRO A 114 -19.75 -13.68 -12.47
N GLY A 115 -20.60 -12.69 -12.27
CA GLY A 115 -21.23 -12.40 -11.00
C GLY A 115 -22.21 -13.46 -10.52
N ARG A 116 -22.81 -13.16 -9.37
CA ARG A 116 -24.02 -13.87 -8.94
C ARG A 116 -25.23 -13.07 -9.45
N LEU A 117 -26.27 -13.78 -9.87
CA LEU A 117 -27.56 -13.14 -10.08
C LEU A 117 -28.15 -12.82 -8.70
N HIS A 118 -28.31 -11.54 -8.39
CA HIS A 118 -28.95 -11.11 -7.16
C HIS A 118 -30.45 -10.96 -7.39
N GLY A 119 -31.26 -11.33 -6.40
CA GLY A 119 -32.73 -11.21 -6.48
C GLY A 119 -33.23 -9.76 -6.49
N ASP A 120 -32.36 -8.82 -6.14
CA ASP A 120 -32.58 -7.37 -6.11
C ASP A 120 -32.46 -6.70 -7.50
N GLY A 121 -32.14 -7.45 -8.56
CA GLY A 121 -31.97 -6.91 -9.91
C GLY A 121 -30.60 -6.29 -10.18
N ILE A 122 -29.65 -6.47 -9.26
CA ILE A 122 -28.24 -6.17 -9.48
C ILE A 122 -27.60 -7.33 -10.24
N ARG A 123 -26.84 -6.99 -11.28
CA ARG A 123 -25.95 -7.90 -11.99
C ARG A 123 -24.52 -7.36 -11.88
N ASN A 124 -23.55 -8.26 -11.74
CA ASN A 124 -22.15 -7.89 -11.71
C ASN A 124 -21.26 -8.84 -12.54
N GLY A 125 -20.07 -8.36 -12.87
CA GLY A 125 -18.99 -9.08 -13.52
C GLY A 125 -17.65 -8.62 -12.93
N HIS A 126 -16.72 -9.54 -12.73
CA HIS A 126 -15.55 -9.29 -11.87
C HIS A 126 -14.25 -9.46 -12.67
N VAL A 127 -13.41 -8.43 -12.67
CA VAL A 127 -11.99 -8.57 -13.01
C VAL A 127 -11.25 -8.88 -11.72
N LYS A 128 -10.92 -10.16 -11.50
CA LYS A 128 -10.23 -10.60 -10.30
C LYS A 128 -8.74 -10.73 -10.51
N PHE A 129 -7.96 -10.21 -9.58
CA PHE A 129 -6.51 -10.27 -9.64
C PHE A 129 -5.93 -11.34 -8.69
N PRO A 130 -4.77 -11.93 -9.03
CA PRO A 130 -4.08 -12.92 -8.19
C PRO A 130 -3.84 -12.51 -6.73
N ASP A 131 -3.67 -11.22 -6.44
CA ASP A 131 -3.45 -10.72 -5.08
C ASP A 131 -4.76 -10.57 -4.26
N GLY A 132 -5.91 -10.85 -4.88
CA GLY A 132 -7.22 -10.73 -4.26
C GLY A 132 -7.86 -9.34 -4.40
N THR A 133 -7.24 -8.39 -5.10
CA THR A 133 -7.93 -7.16 -5.53
C THR A 133 -8.88 -7.43 -6.69
N GLU A 134 -9.85 -6.56 -6.93
CA GLU A 134 -10.71 -6.66 -8.11
C GLU A 134 -11.28 -5.31 -8.59
N ILE A 135 -11.74 -5.32 -9.85
CA ILE A 135 -12.66 -4.31 -10.40
C ILE A 135 -13.99 -5.02 -10.61
N GLU A 136 -15.05 -4.49 -10.01
CA GLU A 136 -16.40 -5.03 -10.16
C GLU A 136 -17.18 -4.14 -11.13
N LEU A 137 -17.59 -4.68 -12.27
CA LEU A 137 -18.55 -4.05 -13.16
C LEU A 137 -19.94 -4.38 -12.64
N ILE A 138 -20.77 -3.37 -12.37
CA ILE A 138 -22.05 -3.56 -11.71
C ILE A 138 -23.14 -2.72 -12.35
N THR A 139 -24.34 -3.30 -12.50
CA THR A 139 -25.52 -2.60 -12.97
C THR A 139 -26.72 -2.99 -12.12
N ALA A 140 -27.66 -2.05 -11.94
CA ALA A 140 -28.97 -2.30 -11.36
C ALA A 140 -30.04 -2.06 -12.42
N THR A 141 -31.03 -2.95 -12.51
CA THR A 141 -32.18 -2.77 -13.42
C THR A 141 -33.41 -2.19 -12.73
N THR A 142 -33.49 -2.33 -11.41
CA THR A 142 -34.66 -1.99 -10.59
C THR A 142 -34.23 -1.45 -9.23
N ALA A 143 -34.96 -0.48 -8.69
CA ALA A 143 -34.70 0.13 -7.38
C ALA A 143 -35.32 -0.71 -6.24
N ASN A 144 -34.86 -1.95 -6.09
CA ASN A 144 -35.44 -2.89 -5.13
C ASN A 144 -34.93 -2.66 -3.69
N ASP A 145 -33.78 -2.00 -3.55
CA ASP A 145 -33.21 -1.56 -2.28
C ASP A 145 -32.47 -0.22 -2.43
N GLU A 146 -31.89 0.27 -1.33
CA GLU A 146 -31.15 1.54 -1.28
C GLU A 146 -29.92 1.52 -2.19
N LEU A 147 -29.15 0.42 -2.19
CA LEU A 147 -27.93 0.29 -3.00
C LEU A 147 -28.24 0.33 -4.51
N ALA A 148 -29.24 -0.44 -4.95
CA ALA A 148 -29.71 -0.44 -6.33
C ALA A 148 -30.27 0.94 -6.73
N SER A 149 -30.96 1.63 -5.80
CA SER A 149 -31.44 2.99 -6.00
C SER A 149 -30.28 3.98 -6.21
N GLU A 150 -29.21 3.84 -5.44
CA GLU A 150 -27.99 4.65 -5.58
C GLU A 150 -27.29 4.39 -6.90
N TYR A 151 -27.17 3.14 -7.34
CA TYR A 151 -26.61 2.82 -8.66
C TYR A 151 -27.42 3.42 -9.80
N LEU A 152 -28.76 3.35 -9.73
CA LEU A 152 -29.65 3.99 -10.70
C LEU A 152 -29.55 5.52 -10.65
N ALA A 153 -29.40 6.12 -9.47
CA ALA A 153 -29.19 7.55 -9.32
C ALA A 153 -27.84 7.98 -9.93
N ARG A 154 -26.76 7.24 -9.64
CA ARG A 154 -25.44 7.45 -10.24
C ARG A 154 -25.48 7.41 -11.76
N MET A 155 -26.25 6.48 -12.32
CA MET A 155 -26.37 6.29 -13.77
C MET A 155 -26.86 7.54 -14.49
N LYS A 156 -27.65 8.38 -13.82
CA LYS A 156 -28.12 9.68 -14.36
C LYS A 156 -26.97 10.64 -14.66
N SER A 157 -25.84 10.49 -13.96
CA SER A 157 -24.61 11.25 -14.18
C SER A 157 -23.58 10.52 -15.05
N GLY A 158 -23.97 9.40 -15.68
CA GLY A 158 -23.11 8.56 -16.51
C GLY A 158 -22.61 7.31 -15.80
N GLU A 159 -21.73 6.57 -16.44
CA GLU A 159 -21.06 5.40 -15.84
C GLU A 159 -19.88 5.83 -14.96
N GLY A 160 -19.40 4.92 -14.13
CA GLY A 160 -18.16 5.08 -13.38
C GLY A 160 -18.23 4.60 -11.94
N PRO A 161 -17.11 4.71 -11.22
CA PRO A 161 -16.99 4.22 -9.87
C PRO A 161 -17.84 5.05 -8.91
N VAL A 162 -18.34 4.36 -7.89
CA VAL A 162 -19.21 4.92 -6.83
C VAL A 162 -18.59 4.75 -5.47
N TYR A 163 -18.05 3.57 -5.22
CA TYR A 163 -17.38 3.20 -3.98
C TYR A 163 -15.95 2.74 -4.23
N PHE A 164 -15.19 2.61 -3.15
CA PHE A 164 -13.92 1.92 -3.13
C PHE A 164 -13.69 1.22 -1.79
N GLY A 165 -13.13 0.03 -1.87
CA GLY A 165 -12.85 -0.83 -0.74
C GLY A 165 -11.40 -0.77 -0.31
N LEU A 166 -11.17 -0.80 0.99
CA LEU A 166 -9.85 -1.05 1.55
C LEU A 166 -9.85 -2.34 2.35
N TYR A 167 -8.78 -3.11 2.19
CA TYR A 167 -8.55 -4.35 2.92
C TYR A 167 -8.10 -4.02 4.35
N ALA A 168 -8.94 -4.35 5.32
CA ALA A 168 -8.71 -4.10 6.74
C ALA A 168 -9.18 -5.33 7.55
N PRO A 169 -8.31 -6.34 7.72
CA PRO A 169 -8.73 -7.66 8.20
C PRO A 169 -9.08 -7.73 9.69
N ASP A 170 -8.54 -6.82 10.51
CA ASP A 170 -8.80 -6.78 11.95
C ASP A 170 -10.04 -5.92 12.24
N ARG A 171 -11.21 -6.54 12.14
CA ARG A 171 -12.50 -5.84 12.23
C ARG A 171 -12.72 -5.20 13.58
N GLU A 172 -12.34 -5.88 14.66
CA GLU A 172 -12.50 -5.39 16.03
C GLU A 172 -11.63 -4.15 16.26
N ALA A 173 -10.36 -4.20 15.85
CA ALA A 173 -9.47 -3.06 15.98
C ALA A 173 -9.93 -1.88 15.11
N VAL A 174 -10.42 -2.13 13.89
CA VAL A 174 -10.98 -1.07 13.01
C VAL A 174 -12.18 -0.39 13.66
N ALA A 175 -13.18 -1.14 14.13
CA ALA A 175 -14.37 -0.58 14.76
C ALA A 175 -14.03 0.26 16.00
N LYS A 176 -13.15 -0.27 16.85
CA LYS A 176 -12.65 0.44 18.04
C LYS A 176 -11.97 1.75 17.65
N ARG A 177 -11.07 1.71 16.66
CA ARG A 177 -10.28 2.87 16.25
C ARG A 177 -11.12 3.95 15.58
N LEU A 178 -12.10 3.57 14.76
CA LEU A 178 -13.04 4.50 14.13
C LEU A 178 -13.96 5.16 15.16
N THR A 179 -14.44 4.39 16.15
CA THR A 179 -15.23 4.92 17.26
C THR A 179 -14.42 5.94 18.08
N GLU A 180 -13.19 5.59 18.46
CA GLU A 180 -12.28 6.49 19.21
C GLU A 180 -11.93 7.76 18.43
N ALA A 181 -11.92 7.68 17.10
CA ALA A 181 -11.68 8.83 16.22
C ALA A 181 -12.92 9.70 15.97
N GLY A 182 -14.08 9.35 16.54
CA GLY A 182 -15.35 10.06 16.31
C GLY A 182 -15.93 9.82 14.92
N THR A 183 -15.59 8.72 14.27
CA THR A 183 -15.98 8.37 12.90
C THR A 183 -16.59 6.96 12.83
N PRO A 184 -17.60 6.63 13.66
CA PRO A 184 -18.12 5.27 13.72
C PRO A 184 -18.68 4.82 12.37
N ALA A 185 -18.34 3.61 11.97
CA ALA A 185 -18.87 2.95 10.78
C ALA A 185 -20.02 2.00 11.15
N GLN A 186 -20.90 1.74 10.19
CA GLN A 186 -21.94 0.72 10.30
C GLN A 186 -21.36 -0.62 9.86
N ASP A 187 -21.70 -1.71 10.54
CA ASP A 187 -21.31 -3.06 10.12
C ASP A 187 -22.43 -3.69 9.29
N GLU A 188 -22.19 -3.82 7.99
CA GLU A 188 -23.11 -4.40 7.03
C GLU A 188 -22.53 -5.71 6.50
N SER A 189 -22.96 -6.82 7.10
CA SER A 189 -22.64 -8.18 6.64
C SER A 189 -21.14 -8.47 6.45
N GLY A 190 -20.28 -7.87 7.26
CA GLY A 190 -18.82 -8.08 7.17
C GLY A 190 -18.03 -6.89 6.66
N SER A 191 -18.69 -5.85 6.15
CA SER A 191 -18.08 -4.62 5.66
C SER A 191 -18.48 -3.44 6.54
N PHE A 192 -17.51 -2.58 6.85
CA PHE A 192 -17.78 -1.29 7.48
C PHE A 192 -18.13 -0.26 6.41
N THR A 193 -19.31 0.36 6.55
CA THR A 193 -19.87 1.37 5.64
C THR A 193 -20.16 2.67 6.40
N PHE A 194 -20.48 3.74 5.67
CA PHE A 194 -20.81 5.04 6.24
C PHE A 194 -22.14 5.57 5.67
N PRO A 195 -22.92 6.33 6.45
CA PRO A 195 -24.21 6.87 5.98
C PRO A 195 -24.06 7.75 4.73
N ALA A 196 -25.09 7.81 3.87
CA ALA A 196 -25.10 8.63 2.65
C ALA A 196 -24.79 10.14 2.87
N THR A 197 -25.01 10.65 4.08
CA THR A 197 -24.69 12.04 4.47
C THR A 197 -23.21 12.27 4.77
N SER A 198 -22.42 11.20 4.90
CA SER A 198 -21.00 11.25 5.24
C SER A 198 -20.13 11.47 4.00
N ALA A 199 -19.07 12.28 4.13
CA ALA A 199 -18.03 12.37 3.11
C ALA A 199 -17.31 11.02 2.87
N LEU A 200 -17.36 10.11 3.86
CA LEU A 200 -16.83 8.75 3.80
C LEU A 200 -17.77 7.74 3.16
N HIS A 201 -19.00 8.11 2.79
CA HIS A 201 -19.96 7.18 2.18
C HIS A 201 -19.38 6.38 1.00
N PRO A 202 -18.51 6.94 0.13
CA PRO A 202 -17.86 6.16 -0.92
C PRO A 202 -16.85 5.08 -0.45
N LEU A 203 -16.44 5.08 0.82
CA LEU A 203 -15.47 4.15 1.38
C LEU A 203 -16.20 2.97 2.05
N PHE A 204 -15.70 1.76 1.82
CA PHE A 204 -15.98 0.63 2.70
C PHE A 204 -14.69 -0.08 3.12
N LEU A 205 -14.70 -0.71 4.30
CA LEU A 205 -13.55 -1.42 4.85
C LEU A 205 -13.95 -2.87 5.14
N GLY A 206 -13.16 -3.84 4.70
CA GLY A 206 -13.53 -5.24 4.86
C GLY A 206 -12.43 -6.24 4.55
N GLN A 207 -12.86 -7.48 4.32
CA GLN A 207 -12.01 -8.59 3.88
C GLN A 207 -11.94 -8.61 2.35
N ARG A 208 -10.94 -9.31 1.80
CA ARG A 208 -10.86 -9.59 0.37
C ARG A 208 -12.07 -10.40 -0.10
N ASN A 209 -12.60 -10.07 -1.29
CA ASN A 209 -13.72 -10.79 -1.91
C ASN A 209 -13.30 -12.14 -2.52
N LYS A 210 -12.74 -13.06 -1.72
CA LYS A 210 -12.42 -14.42 -2.16
C LYS A 210 -13.68 -15.29 -2.14
N THR A 211 -13.97 -15.97 -3.25
CA THR A 211 -15.16 -16.81 -3.36
C THR A 211 -14.81 -18.24 -3.74
N SER A 212 -15.62 -19.22 -3.31
CA SER A 212 -15.42 -20.64 -3.67
C SER A 212 -15.59 -20.94 -5.17
N THR A 213 -16.17 -20.00 -5.92
CA THR A 213 -16.32 -20.08 -7.38
C THR A 213 -15.16 -19.45 -8.14
N ASP A 214 -14.13 -18.97 -7.44
CA ASP A 214 -12.90 -18.51 -8.08
C ASP A 214 -12.14 -19.70 -8.68
N LYS A 215 -11.68 -19.54 -9.92
CA LYS A 215 -10.95 -20.56 -10.66
C LYS A 215 -9.69 -19.94 -11.27
N PRO A 216 -8.62 -20.72 -11.49
CA PRO A 216 -7.35 -20.21 -12.02
C PRO A 216 -7.48 -19.39 -13.30
N GLU A 217 -8.39 -19.73 -14.20
CA GLU A 217 -8.62 -19.02 -15.46
C GLU A 217 -9.06 -17.56 -15.27
N TYR A 218 -9.77 -17.24 -14.18
CA TYR A 218 -10.25 -15.88 -13.92
C TYR A 218 -9.12 -14.90 -13.58
N PHE A 219 -7.94 -15.41 -13.25
CA PHE A 219 -6.74 -14.63 -12.94
C PHE A 219 -5.74 -14.57 -14.12
N ALA A 220 -6.05 -15.24 -15.24
CA ALA A 220 -5.16 -15.41 -16.39
C ALA A 220 -5.40 -14.32 -17.46
N HIS A 221 -5.16 -13.06 -17.11
CA HIS A 221 -5.38 -11.93 -18.01
C HIS A 221 -4.38 -11.86 -19.16
N ARG A 222 -4.85 -11.64 -20.40
CA ARG A 222 -4.02 -11.49 -21.61
C ARG A 222 -3.11 -10.27 -21.53
N ASN A 223 -3.57 -9.20 -20.89
CA ASN A 223 -2.78 -7.98 -20.66
C ASN A 223 -1.74 -8.15 -19.53
N GLY A 224 -1.67 -9.32 -18.89
CA GLY A 224 -0.73 -9.62 -17.83
C GLY A 224 -1.03 -8.93 -16.50
N ALA A 225 -2.24 -8.44 -16.28
CA ALA A 225 -2.62 -7.79 -15.02
C ALA A 225 -2.50 -8.73 -13.80
N THR A 226 -2.07 -8.17 -12.67
CA THR A 226 -1.75 -8.94 -11.45
C THR A 226 -2.35 -8.38 -10.18
N ARG A 227 -2.69 -7.08 -10.13
CA ARG A 227 -3.32 -6.42 -8.97
C ARG A 227 -3.77 -5.00 -9.28
N LEU A 228 -4.72 -4.51 -8.49
CA LEU A 228 -4.97 -3.09 -8.28
C LEU A 228 -3.88 -2.53 -7.33
N SER A 229 -3.14 -1.52 -7.77
CA SER A 229 -1.99 -0.97 -7.04
C SER A 229 -2.18 0.47 -6.57
N ALA A 230 -3.10 1.23 -7.15
CA ALA A 230 -3.43 2.56 -6.67
C ALA A 230 -4.83 3.02 -7.07
N LEU A 231 -5.43 3.89 -6.25
CA LEU A 231 -6.64 4.64 -6.58
C LEU A 231 -6.41 6.14 -6.44
N TRP A 232 -7.08 6.93 -7.28
CA TRP A 232 -7.18 8.38 -7.13
C TRP A 232 -8.58 8.69 -6.64
N VAL A 233 -8.70 9.11 -5.39
CA VAL A 233 -9.97 9.29 -4.70
C VAL A 233 -10.14 10.72 -4.25
N ARG A 234 -11.39 11.16 -4.18
CA ARG A 234 -11.75 12.50 -3.72
C ARG A 234 -11.24 12.72 -2.30
N ASP A 235 -10.45 13.77 -2.14
CA ASP A 235 -9.94 14.19 -0.86
C ASP A 235 -11.01 14.84 0.01
N SER A 236 -11.01 14.52 1.31
CA SER A 236 -11.79 15.22 2.33
C SER A 236 -11.09 15.18 3.69
N PRO A 237 -11.36 16.14 4.59
CA PRO A 237 -10.84 16.10 5.96
C PRO A 237 -11.20 14.80 6.69
N GLU A 238 -12.42 14.30 6.51
CA GLU A 238 -12.93 13.07 7.14
C GLU A 238 -12.17 11.84 6.65
N LEU A 239 -11.90 11.75 5.35
CA LEU A 239 -11.10 10.67 4.78
C LEU A 239 -9.67 10.67 5.34
N ARG A 240 -9.04 11.85 5.42
CA ARG A 240 -7.70 11.98 6.02
C ARG A 240 -7.71 11.58 7.49
N GLN A 241 -8.72 11.98 8.26
CA GLN A 241 -8.89 11.64 9.67
C GLN A 241 -9.05 10.13 9.86
N ALA A 242 -9.95 9.49 9.10
CA ALA A 242 -10.19 8.05 9.17
C ALA A 242 -8.93 7.25 8.80
N LEU A 243 -8.25 7.60 7.70
CA LEU A 243 -7.00 6.96 7.29
C LEU A 243 -5.91 7.10 8.36
N THR A 244 -5.72 8.30 8.92
CA THR A 244 -4.74 8.55 9.98
C THR A 244 -5.07 7.76 11.24
N ALA A 245 -6.34 7.72 11.65
CA ALA A 245 -6.80 6.94 12.79
C ALA A 245 -6.46 5.46 12.61
N LEU A 246 -6.65 4.93 11.40
CA LEU A 246 -6.34 3.56 11.03
C LEU A 246 -4.85 3.28 10.79
N GLY A 247 -3.98 4.25 11.08
CA GLY A 247 -2.52 4.11 11.02
C GLY A 247 -1.91 4.33 9.63
N VAL A 248 -2.69 4.81 8.66
CA VAL A 248 -2.20 5.06 7.30
C VAL A 248 -1.36 6.34 7.26
N ALA A 249 -0.15 6.25 6.70
CA ALA A 249 0.74 7.39 6.57
C ALA A 249 0.31 8.29 5.40
N LEU A 250 0.04 9.57 5.70
CA LEU A 250 -0.26 10.60 4.71
C LEU A 250 0.98 11.43 4.43
N THR A 251 1.39 11.51 3.17
CA THR A 251 2.57 12.27 2.74
C THR A 251 2.23 13.18 1.57
N PRO A 252 2.76 14.42 1.52
CA PRO A 252 2.66 15.23 0.32
C PRO A 252 3.31 14.51 -0.87
N THR A 253 2.64 14.52 -2.01
CA THR A 253 3.17 14.01 -3.27
C THR A 253 3.30 15.12 -4.30
N GLY A 254 4.19 14.95 -5.28
CA GLY A 254 4.11 15.75 -6.50
C GLY A 254 2.82 15.44 -7.26
N SER A 255 2.47 16.31 -8.21
CA SER A 255 1.33 16.10 -9.13
C SER A 255 1.48 14.76 -9.85
N CYS A 256 0.74 13.76 -9.38
CA CYS A 256 0.73 12.39 -9.88
C CYS A 256 -0.72 11.98 -10.16
N GLY A 257 -0.95 11.34 -11.30
CA GLY A 257 -2.24 10.83 -11.73
C GLY A 257 -2.39 10.78 -13.25
N PRO A 258 -3.57 10.38 -13.73
CA PRO A 258 -3.86 10.44 -15.15
C PRO A 258 -3.78 11.88 -15.70
N PRO A 259 -3.82 12.05 -17.03
CA PRO A 259 -3.82 13.36 -17.65
C PRO A 259 -4.94 14.26 -17.10
N GLY A 260 -4.58 15.48 -16.68
CA GLY A 260 -5.52 16.45 -16.13
C GLY A 260 -5.87 16.24 -14.64
N VAL A 261 -5.35 15.20 -13.99
CA VAL A 261 -5.57 14.91 -12.58
C VAL A 261 -4.27 15.09 -11.80
N ALA A 262 -4.36 15.79 -10.67
CA ALA A 262 -3.25 16.02 -9.78
C ALA A 262 -3.65 15.66 -8.34
N ALA A 263 -2.97 14.68 -7.77
CA ALA A 263 -3.02 14.41 -6.35
C ALA A 263 -1.96 15.24 -5.60
N GLU A 264 -2.32 15.69 -4.41
CA GLU A 264 -1.42 16.46 -3.54
C GLU A 264 -0.94 15.64 -2.34
N ILE A 265 -1.71 14.61 -1.96
CA ILE A 265 -1.40 13.73 -0.84
C ILE A 265 -1.46 12.27 -1.30
N ARG A 266 -0.48 11.49 -0.87
CA ARG A 266 -0.44 10.04 -0.98
C ARG A 266 -0.68 9.43 0.40
N ALA A 267 -1.68 8.57 0.50
CA ALA A 267 -1.87 7.65 1.62
C ALA A 267 -1.20 6.32 1.25
N SER A 268 -0.12 5.97 1.96
CA SER A 268 0.67 4.77 1.65
C SER A 268 0.14 3.58 2.44
N LEU A 269 -0.30 2.54 1.73
CA LEU A 269 -0.74 1.27 2.31
C LEU A 269 0.36 0.22 2.11
N PRO A 270 0.44 -0.82 2.96
CA PRO A 270 1.33 -1.95 2.71
C PRO A 270 1.15 -2.58 1.31
N GLU A 271 -0.08 -2.68 0.84
CA GLU A 271 -0.48 -3.31 -0.43
C GLU A 271 -1.15 -2.31 -1.38
N GLY A 272 -0.54 -1.13 -1.58
CA GLY A 272 -0.96 -0.16 -2.60
C GLY A 272 -1.02 1.27 -2.08
N ASP A 273 -1.64 2.15 -2.87
CA ASP A 273 -1.71 3.58 -2.55
C ASP A 273 -3.10 4.17 -2.79
N LEU A 274 -3.46 5.16 -1.97
CA LEU A 274 -4.48 6.14 -2.32
C LEU A 274 -3.82 7.48 -2.64
N TYR A 275 -4.24 8.09 -3.73
CA TYR A 275 -3.86 9.42 -4.14
C TYR A 275 -5.05 10.33 -3.93
N LEU A 276 -4.95 11.24 -2.96
CA LEU A 276 -6.03 12.15 -2.61
C LEU A 276 -5.98 13.34 -3.57
N VAL A 277 -7.00 13.42 -4.41
CA VAL A 277 -7.13 14.47 -5.44
C VAL A 277 -8.10 15.53 -4.98
N ARG A 278 -7.89 16.76 -5.44
CA ARG A 278 -8.79 17.87 -5.14
C ARG A 278 -10.24 17.52 -5.47
N PRO A 279 -11.21 18.11 -4.75
CA PRO A 279 -12.62 17.82 -4.96
C PRO A 279 -13.04 17.99 -6.42
N GLY A 280 -13.57 16.91 -7.00
CA GLY A 280 -14.31 16.87 -8.25
C GLY A 280 -15.66 16.18 -8.04
N SER A 281 -16.43 15.96 -9.10
CA SER A 281 -17.75 15.33 -9.01
C SER A 281 -17.71 13.84 -8.68
N ALA A 282 -16.64 13.13 -9.05
CA ALA A 282 -16.50 11.69 -8.81
C ALA A 282 -15.79 11.37 -7.48
N SER A 283 -16.23 10.30 -6.80
CA SER A 283 -15.58 9.78 -5.59
C SER A 283 -14.25 9.09 -5.89
N VAL A 284 -14.18 8.38 -7.02
CA VAL A 284 -12.98 7.74 -7.55
C VAL A 284 -12.79 8.22 -8.99
N ILE A 285 -11.58 8.65 -9.32
CA ILE A 285 -11.24 9.28 -10.60
C ILE A 285 -10.46 8.30 -11.48
N ALA A 286 -9.59 7.51 -10.84
CA ALA A 286 -8.67 6.65 -11.54
C ALA A 286 -8.30 5.42 -10.71
N ALA A 287 -7.94 4.36 -11.41
CA ALA A 287 -7.38 3.14 -10.87
C ALA A 287 -6.10 2.80 -11.61
N ARG A 288 -5.10 2.26 -10.90
CA ARG A 288 -3.89 1.70 -11.50
C ARG A 288 -3.86 0.20 -11.27
N VAL A 289 -3.66 -0.53 -12.35
CA VAL A 289 -3.44 -1.98 -12.37
C VAL A 289 -1.96 -2.24 -12.63
N GLU A 290 -1.35 -3.11 -11.85
CA GLU A 290 -0.02 -3.64 -12.17
C GLU A 290 -0.13 -4.76 -13.20
N VAL A 291 0.79 -4.75 -14.16
CA VAL A 291 0.95 -5.78 -15.18
C VAL A 291 2.34 -6.38 -15.13
N ARG A 292 2.49 -7.62 -15.59
CA ARG A 292 3.80 -8.28 -15.69
C ARG A 292 4.76 -7.61 -16.68
N GLY A 293 4.23 -6.95 -17.69
CA GLY A 293 5.03 -6.30 -18.73
C GLY A 293 4.21 -5.34 -19.58
N LEU A 294 4.71 -4.12 -19.81
CA LEU A 294 4.04 -3.12 -20.63
C LEU A 294 4.02 -3.52 -22.11
N SER A 295 4.96 -4.33 -22.58
CA SER A 295 4.99 -4.80 -23.98
C SER A 295 3.78 -5.68 -24.32
N ALA A 296 3.44 -6.63 -23.45
CA ALA A 296 2.28 -7.51 -23.64
C ALA A 296 0.96 -6.72 -23.56
N LEU A 297 0.87 -5.81 -22.59
CA LEU A 297 -0.26 -4.88 -22.49
C LEU A 297 -0.43 -4.05 -23.78
N LYS A 298 0.65 -3.40 -24.26
CA LYS A 298 0.61 -2.54 -25.45
C LYS A 298 0.13 -3.32 -26.68
N ALA A 299 0.62 -4.55 -26.88
CA ALA A 299 0.16 -5.41 -27.96
C ALA A 299 -1.36 -5.69 -27.90
N VAL A 300 -1.91 -5.95 -26.70
CA VAL A 300 -3.36 -6.15 -26.52
C VAL A 300 -4.15 -4.88 -26.81
N LEU A 301 -3.68 -3.73 -26.31
CA LEU A 301 -4.36 -2.44 -26.54
C LEU A 301 -4.31 -2.01 -28.00
N ASP A 302 -3.21 -2.29 -28.70
CA ASP A 302 -3.06 -2.03 -30.14
C ASP A 302 -3.98 -2.93 -30.97
N GLU A 303 -4.09 -4.22 -30.64
CA GLU A 303 -5.05 -5.16 -31.26
C GLU A 303 -6.49 -4.64 -31.11
N ALA A 304 -6.83 -4.14 -29.93
CA ALA A 304 -8.13 -3.55 -29.62
C ALA A 304 -8.31 -2.10 -30.14
N LYS A 305 -7.29 -1.52 -30.78
CA LYS A 305 -7.27 -0.14 -31.29
C LYS A 305 -7.60 0.91 -30.22
N VAL A 306 -7.19 0.64 -28.98
CA VAL A 306 -7.44 1.52 -27.83
C VAL A 306 -6.40 2.63 -27.82
N GLN A 307 -6.87 3.88 -27.86
CA GLN A 307 -5.99 5.03 -27.70
C GLN A 307 -5.51 5.12 -26.25
N THR A 308 -4.20 5.32 -26.08
CA THR A 308 -3.58 5.42 -24.76
C THR A 308 -2.80 6.73 -24.59
N LYS A 309 -2.59 7.11 -23.34
CA LYS A 309 -1.71 8.22 -22.96
C LYS A 309 -0.62 7.70 -22.03
N ILE A 310 0.63 8.04 -22.29
CA ILE A 310 1.76 7.62 -21.45
C ILE A 310 2.10 8.74 -20.47
N ASP A 311 2.29 8.40 -19.20
CA ASP A 311 2.67 9.35 -18.15
C ASP A 311 3.79 8.76 -17.26
N LYS A 312 4.71 9.62 -16.78
CA LYS A 312 5.84 9.23 -15.91
C LYS A 312 5.91 10.03 -14.60
N ARG A 313 4.93 10.90 -14.33
CA ARG A 313 4.93 11.83 -13.18
C ARG A 313 4.83 11.12 -11.82
N CYS A 314 4.34 9.88 -11.81
CA CYS A 314 4.22 9.04 -10.61
C CYS A 314 5.47 8.20 -10.31
N GLY A 315 6.64 8.57 -10.85
CA GLY A 315 7.89 7.83 -10.66
C GLY A 315 8.02 6.54 -11.47
N ARG A 316 6.97 6.16 -12.21
CA ARG A 316 6.90 4.97 -13.06
C ARG A 316 6.16 5.29 -14.35
N GLU A 317 6.54 4.64 -15.45
CA GLU A 317 5.77 4.70 -16.69
C GLU A 317 4.41 4.03 -16.47
N ALA A 318 3.35 4.78 -16.76
CA ALA A 318 1.98 4.29 -16.76
C ALA A 318 1.33 4.53 -18.13
N VAL A 319 0.67 3.50 -18.65
CA VAL A 319 -0.18 3.56 -19.85
C VAL A 319 -1.61 3.78 -19.40
N TRP A 320 -2.21 4.90 -19.80
CA TRP A 320 -3.56 5.30 -19.38
C TRP A 320 -4.58 5.12 -20.48
N VAL A 321 -5.67 4.44 -20.15
CA VAL A 321 -6.88 4.31 -20.95
C VAL A 321 -7.92 5.31 -20.44
N ALA A 322 -8.57 6.02 -21.36
CA ALA A 322 -9.51 7.09 -21.02
C ALA A 322 -10.86 6.56 -20.49
N PRO A 323 -11.58 7.36 -19.67
CA PRO A 323 -12.90 7.02 -19.15
C PRO A 323 -13.93 6.63 -20.21
N ALA A 324 -13.82 7.16 -21.43
CA ALA A 324 -14.72 6.82 -22.53
C ALA A 324 -14.62 5.36 -22.98
N VAL A 325 -13.50 4.68 -22.70
CA VAL A 325 -13.26 3.26 -23.00
C VAL A 325 -13.39 2.40 -21.74
N ALA A 326 -13.01 2.95 -20.59
CA ALA A 326 -13.06 2.26 -19.30
C ALA A 326 -14.25 2.73 -18.44
N HIS A 327 -15.42 2.92 -19.06
CA HIS A 327 -16.70 3.13 -18.37
C HIS A 327 -16.67 4.16 -17.23
N GLY A 328 -16.14 5.35 -17.47
CA GLY A 328 -16.16 6.46 -16.53
C GLY A 328 -14.97 6.53 -15.55
N ILE A 329 -14.00 5.61 -15.62
CA ILE A 329 -12.76 5.67 -14.83
C ILE A 329 -11.51 5.79 -15.72
N TRP A 330 -10.51 6.54 -15.29
CA TRP A 330 -9.17 6.42 -15.88
C TRP A 330 -8.53 5.12 -15.43
N LEU A 331 -8.22 4.23 -16.38
CA LEU A 331 -7.54 2.97 -16.07
C LEU A 331 -6.07 3.04 -16.49
N GLY A 332 -5.19 3.09 -15.50
CA GLY A 332 -3.74 3.13 -15.67
C GLY A 332 -3.14 1.75 -15.53
N PHE A 333 -2.10 1.47 -16.31
CA PHE A 333 -1.34 0.23 -16.21
C PHE A 333 0.13 0.55 -16.02
N ALA A 334 0.77 -0.07 -15.04
CA ALA A 334 2.20 0.04 -14.79
C ALA A 334 2.81 -1.34 -14.59
N GLU A 335 4.08 -1.52 -14.91
CA GLU A 335 4.77 -2.77 -14.55
C GLU A 335 4.81 -2.97 -13.03
N ALA A 336 4.94 -4.21 -12.55
CA ALA A 336 5.20 -4.49 -11.13
C ALA A 336 6.58 -3.96 -10.71
N GLU A 337 6.75 -3.52 -9.45
CA GLU A 337 8.04 -3.00 -8.97
C GLU A 337 9.01 -4.18 -8.78
N GLY A 338 10.20 -4.13 -9.40
CA GLY A 338 11.24 -5.18 -9.27
C GLY A 338 11.36 -6.17 -10.43
N THR A 339 10.54 -6.09 -11.47
CA THR A 339 10.82 -6.76 -12.75
C THR A 339 11.78 -5.89 -13.56
N ALA A 340 13.08 -6.06 -13.37
CA ALA A 340 14.03 -5.56 -14.35
C ALA A 340 13.65 -6.14 -15.73
N PRO A 341 13.74 -5.36 -16.81
CA PRO A 341 13.51 -5.90 -18.14
C PRO A 341 14.51 -7.04 -18.34
N THR A 342 14.01 -8.26 -18.52
CA THR A 342 14.81 -9.37 -19.03
C THR A 342 15.39 -8.90 -20.35
N GLU A 343 16.68 -8.57 -20.35
CA GLU A 343 17.44 -8.22 -21.53
C GLU A 343 17.17 -9.31 -22.57
N ALA A 344 16.56 -8.93 -23.68
CA ALA A 344 16.27 -9.85 -24.76
C ALA A 344 17.59 -10.49 -25.17
N ALA A 345 17.70 -11.81 -24.99
CA ALA A 345 18.86 -12.59 -25.37
C ALA A 345 19.09 -12.41 -26.87
N SER A 346 19.99 -11.49 -27.21
CA SER A 346 20.56 -11.36 -28.55
C SER A 346 21.19 -12.71 -28.89
N HIS A 347 20.56 -13.42 -29.83
CA HIS A 347 21.19 -14.57 -30.47
C HIS A 347 22.28 -14.02 -31.40
N PRO A 348 23.57 -14.40 -31.20
CA PRO A 348 24.56 -14.19 -32.24
C PRO A 348 24.26 -15.15 -33.40
N ARG A 349 24.44 -14.61 -34.61
CA ARG A 349 24.21 -15.27 -35.91
C ARG A 349 25.09 -16.49 -36.12
#